data_AF-A0A7K3Y7G7-F1
#
_entry.id   AF-A0A7K3Y7G7-F1
#
_cell.length_a   1.000
_cell.length_b   1.000
_cell.length_c   1.000
_cell.angle_alpha   90.00
_cell.angle_beta   90.00
_cell.angle_gamma   90.00
#
_symmetry.space_group_name_H-M   'P 1'
#
loop_
_entity.id
_entity.type
_entity.pdbx_description
1 polymer ?
#
loop_
_entity_poly.entity_id
_entity_poly.type
_entity_poly.pdbx_seq_one_letter_code
_entity_poly.pdbx_strand_id
1 'polypeptide(L)'
;MSEMTSIEISAEVRDRLNHLRVHPRETYSDLLSRLASRVQTEQPSWRVPLIYVRIQGTIRELERPIEISIEMDGEEYILYNHEYRLLAAAPDLSQGLKDIVDEFEENWDDFVLQDESTLLAGALELKEKLLSLLPGEA
;
A
#
# COMPACT_ATOMS: atom_id res chain seq x y z
N MET A 1 -18.85 30.77 -14.56
CA MET A 1 -19.61 29.99 -15.56
C MET A 1 -18.82 28.72 -15.79
N SER A 2 -19.34 27.55 -15.41
CA SER A 2 -18.61 26.28 -15.56
C SER A 2 -18.60 25.88 -17.03
N GLU A 3 -17.41 25.70 -17.61
CA GLU A 3 -17.23 25.14 -18.94
C GLU A 3 -17.87 23.74 -18.99
N MET A 4 -18.92 23.57 -19.80
CA MET A 4 -19.48 22.25 -20.10
C MET A 4 -18.66 21.64 -21.23
N THR A 5 -17.71 20.78 -20.89
CA THR A 5 -17.05 19.89 -21.86
C THR A 5 -18.06 18.82 -22.30
N SER A 6 -18.58 18.95 -23.51
CA SER A 6 -19.45 17.94 -24.11
C SER A 6 -18.57 16.83 -24.67
N ILE A 7 -18.69 15.63 -24.10
CA ILE A 7 -17.98 14.44 -24.58
C ILE A 7 -18.93 13.66 -25.48
N GLU A 8 -18.56 13.48 -26.74
CA GLU A 8 -19.31 12.69 -27.70
C GLU A 8 -18.95 11.21 -27.50
N ILE A 9 -19.91 10.40 -27.06
CA ILE A 9 -19.75 8.95 -26.89
C ILE A 9 -20.44 8.21 -28.03
N SER A 10 -19.83 7.11 -28.49
CA SER A 10 -20.45 6.28 -29.53
C SER A 10 -21.78 5.70 -29.05
N ALA A 11 -22.72 5.50 -29.98
CA ALA A 11 -24.03 4.93 -29.68
C ALA A 11 -23.92 3.55 -29.00
N GLU A 12 -22.93 2.75 -29.41
CA GLU A 12 -22.65 1.45 -28.81
C GLU A 12 -22.24 1.55 -27.33
N VAL A 13 -21.34 2.49 -27.00
CA VAL A 13 -20.90 2.70 -25.61
C VAL A 13 -22.06 3.22 -24.77
N ARG A 14 -22.84 4.16 -25.28
CA ARG A 14 -24.04 4.67 -24.61
C ARG A 14 -25.04 3.56 -24.30
N ASP A 15 -25.29 2.68 -25.27
CA ASP A 15 -26.25 1.59 -25.10
C ASP A 15 -25.72 0.58 -24.07
N ARG A 16 -24.43 0.23 -24.10
CA ARG A 16 -23.81 -0.61 -23.06
C ARG A 16 -23.92 0.00 -21.66
N LEU A 17 -23.63 1.30 -21.51
CA LEU A 17 -23.77 2.00 -20.23
C LEU A 17 -25.23 2.01 -19.75
N ASN A 18 -26.20 2.18 -20.64
CA ASN A 18 -27.62 2.13 -20.27
C ASN A 18 -28.05 0.77 -19.69
N HIS A 19 -27.53 -0.34 -20.21
CA HIS A 19 -27.82 -1.69 -19.69
C HIS A 19 -27.18 -1.94 -18.31
N LEU A 20 -26.17 -1.15 -17.93
CA LEU A 20 -25.48 -1.26 -16.65
C LEU A 20 -26.11 -0.36 -15.57
N ARG A 21 -27.17 0.39 -15.88
CA ARG A 21 -27.87 1.23 -14.91
C ARG A 21 -28.65 0.37 -13.91
N VAL A 22 -28.48 0.65 -12.63
CA VAL A 22 -29.17 -0.05 -11.53
C VAL A 22 -30.58 0.51 -11.33
N HIS A 23 -30.80 1.78 -11.65
CA HIS A 23 -32.13 2.39 -11.65
C HIS A 23 -32.30 3.39 -12.81
N PRO A 24 -33.54 3.63 -13.27
CA PRO A 24 -33.83 4.48 -14.44
C PRO A 24 -33.35 5.93 -14.34
N ARG A 25 -33.04 6.40 -13.11
CA ARG A 25 -32.61 7.78 -12.81
C ARG A 25 -31.11 7.91 -12.54
N GLU A 26 -30.32 6.83 -12.61
CA GLU A 26 -28.89 6.86 -12.31
C GLU A 26 -28.16 7.70 -13.35
N THR A 27 -27.40 8.72 -12.98
CA THR A 27 -26.68 9.52 -13.99
C THR A 27 -25.50 8.74 -14.55
N TYR A 28 -25.00 9.10 -15.73
CA TYR A 28 -23.77 8.48 -16.25
C TYR A 28 -22.58 8.73 -15.31
N SER A 29 -22.53 9.88 -14.63
CA SER A 29 -21.50 10.17 -13.62
C SER A 29 -21.55 9.19 -12.45
N ASP A 30 -22.75 8.93 -11.92
CA ASP A 30 -22.95 7.98 -10.82
C ASP A 30 -22.60 6.56 -11.26
N LEU A 31 -23.04 6.17 -12.46
CA LEU A 31 -22.75 4.87 -13.04
C LEU A 31 -21.24 4.67 -13.24
N LEU A 32 -20.54 5.65 -13.80
CA LEU A 32 -19.10 5.59 -14.02
C LEU A 32 -18.36 5.54 -12.68
N SER A 33 -18.76 6.35 -11.70
CA SER A 33 -18.19 6.34 -10.35
C SER A 33 -18.35 4.98 -9.67
N ARG A 34 -19.52 4.35 -9.85
CA ARG A 34 -19.80 3.00 -9.34
C ARG A 34 -19.04 1.90 -10.08
N LEU A 35 -18.86 2.01 -11.39
CA LEU A 35 -18.04 1.06 -12.13
C LEU A 35 -16.57 1.17 -11.73
N ALA A 36 -16.06 2.40 -11.56
CA ALA A 36 -14.70 2.65 -11.09
C ALA A 36 -14.46 2.08 -9.69
N SER A 37 -15.40 2.25 -8.76
CA SER A 37 -15.28 1.71 -7.40
C SER A 37 -15.32 0.18 -7.33
N ARG A 38 -15.96 -0.48 -8.29
CA ARG A 38 -15.95 -1.95 -8.43
C ARG A 38 -14.64 -2.48 -9.00
N VAL A 39 -14.00 -1.75 -9.91
CA VAL A 39 -12.67 -2.13 -10.42
C VAL A 39 -11.61 -2.04 -9.31
N GLN A 40 -11.76 -1.07 -8.40
CA GLN A 40 -10.84 -0.87 -7.27
C GLN A 40 -10.95 -1.95 -6.18
N THR A 41 -11.97 -2.81 -6.21
CA THR A 41 -12.20 -3.86 -5.21
C THR A 41 -11.79 -5.26 -5.65
N GLU A 42 -11.35 -5.44 -6.90
CA GLU A 42 -11.02 -6.77 -7.47
C GLU A 42 -9.56 -6.90 -7.95
N GLN A 43 -8.63 -6.08 -7.47
CA GLN A 43 -7.21 -6.46 -7.55
C GLN A 43 -6.94 -7.52 -6.46
N PRO A 44 -6.40 -8.70 -6.81
CA PRO A 44 -5.99 -9.65 -5.79
C PRO A 44 -4.89 -9.01 -4.96
N SER A 45 -5.22 -8.59 -3.73
CA SER A 45 -4.21 -8.14 -2.77
C SER A 45 -3.37 -9.36 -2.40
N TRP A 46 -2.21 -9.51 -3.03
CA TRP A 46 -1.28 -10.55 -2.62
C TRP A 46 -0.67 -10.13 -1.29
N ARG A 47 -0.48 -11.10 -0.39
CA ARG A 47 0.22 -10.87 0.87
C ARG A 47 1.40 -11.81 0.95
N VAL A 48 2.51 -11.29 1.45
CA VAL A 48 3.73 -12.06 1.69
C VAL A 48 4.23 -11.76 3.10
N PRO A 49 4.62 -12.80 3.86
CA PRO A 49 5.17 -12.61 5.19
C PRO A 49 6.64 -12.19 5.09
N LEU A 50 6.98 -11.03 5.64
CA LEU A 50 8.35 -10.63 5.90
C LEU A 50 8.82 -11.27 7.20
N ILE A 51 9.72 -12.26 7.09
CA ILE A 51 10.21 -13.07 8.22
C ILE A 51 11.62 -12.64 8.62
N TYR A 52 12.42 -12.19 7.66
CA TYR A 52 13.81 -11.78 7.86
C TYR A 52 13.96 -10.31 7.49
N VAL A 53 14.71 -9.58 8.32
CA VAL A 53 15.05 -8.17 8.10
C VAL A 53 16.56 -7.99 8.22
N ARG A 54 17.06 -6.88 7.69
CA ARG A 54 18.45 -6.47 7.89
C ARG A 54 18.50 -5.32 8.89
N ILE A 55 19.34 -5.46 9.90
CA ILE A 55 19.56 -4.43 10.92
C ILE A 55 21.07 -4.27 11.06
N GLN A 56 21.56 -3.07 10.76
CA GLN A 56 22.99 -2.73 10.79
C GLN A 56 23.83 -3.75 9.99
N GLY A 57 23.36 -4.14 8.81
CA GLY A 57 24.01 -5.13 7.94
C GLY A 57 23.91 -6.59 8.38
N THR A 58 23.25 -6.88 9.52
CA THR A 58 23.04 -8.25 10.01
C THR A 58 21.62 -8.72 9.73
N ILE A 59 21.48 -9.92 9.16
CA ILE A 59 20.16 -10.53 8.94
C ILE A 59 19.63 -11.07 10.27
N ARG A 60 18.41 -10.67 10.64
CA ARG A 60 17.70 -11.14 11.83
C ARG A 60 16.33 -11.70 11.46
N GLU A 61 15.92 -12.76 12.14
CA GLU A 61 14.57 -13.31 12.07
C GLU A 61 13.66 -12.56 13.04
N LEU A 62 12.43 -12.26 12.60
CA LEU A 62 11.41 -11.62 13.43
C LEU A 62 10.69 -12.64 14.31
N GLU A 63 10.29 -12.26 15.54
CA GLU A 63 9.47 -13.11 16.42
C GLU A 63 8.10 -13.43 15.81
N ARG A 64 7.57 -12.50 15.02
CA ARG A 64 6.35 -12.66 14.24
C ARG A 64 6.53 -12.05 12.86
N PRO A 65 5.99 -12.68 11.80
CA PRO A 65 6.08 -12.12 10.46
C PRO A 65 5.28 -10.83 10.35
N ILE A 66 5.79 -9.89 9.55
CA ILE A 66 5.02 -8.72 9.10
C ILE A 66 4.34 -9.08 7.79
N GLU A 67 3.02 -8.98 7.75
CA GLU A 67 2.27 -9.16 6.49
C GLU A 67 2.45 -7.92 5.60
N ILE A 68 3.09 -8.12 4.44
CA ILE A 68 3.26 -7.09 3.41
C ILE A 68 2.17 -7.26 2.36
N SER A 69 1.35 -6.24 2.18
CA SER A 69 0.37 -6.16 1.09
C SER A 69 1.08 -5.79 -0.20
N ILE A 70 0.67 -6.42 -1.31
CA ILE A 70 1.19 -6.16 -2.65
C ILE A 70 0.01 -5.82 -3.56
N GLU A 71 0.13 -4.70 -4.25
CA GLU A 71 -0.79 -4.25 -5.28
C GLU A 71 0.01 -3.95 -6.56
N MET A 72 -0.64 -3.99 -7.72
CA MET A 72 -0.04 -3.46 -8.95
C MET A 72 -0.71 -2.13 -9.29
N ASP A 73 0.09 -1.08 -9.47
CA ASP A 73 -0.36 0.21 -9.98
C ASP A 73 0.40 0.54 -11.26
N GLY A 74 -0.31 0.55 -12.39
CA GLY A 74 0.31 0.68 -13.71
C GLY A 74 1.28 -0.47 -14.03
N GLU A 75 2.57 -0.14 -14.11
CA GLU A 75 3.67 -1.07 -14.42
C GLU A 75 4.51 -1.42 -13.19
N GLU A 76 4.12 -0.95 -12.00
CA GLU A 76 4.87 -1.13 -10.76
C GLU A 76 4.09 -1.96 -9.74
N TYR A 77 4.83 -2.74 -8.95
CA TYR A 77 4.37 -3.37 -7.74
C TYR A 77 4.53 -2.38 -6.58
N ILE A 78 3.43 -2.14 -5.87
CA ILE A 78 3.39 -1.38 -4.63
C ILE A 78 3.32 -2.36 -3.47
N LEU A 79 4.38 -2.40 -2.65
CA LEU A 79 4.47 -3.22 -1.46
C LEU A 79 4.33 -2.33 -0.24
N TYR A 80 3.49 -2.70 0.73
CA TYR A 80 3.29 -1.84 1.89
C TYR A 80 2.83 -2.56 3.15
N ASN A 81 3.14 -1.95 4.29
CA ASN A 81 2.54 -2.23 5.59
C ASN A 81 2.42 -0.91 6.40
N HIS A 82 1.19 -0.47 6.65
CA HIS A 82 0.95 0.80 7.35
C HIS A 82 1.31 0.76 8.84
N GLU A 83 1.24 -0.40 9.48
CA GLU A 83 1.50 -0.53 10.92
C GLU A 83 2.97 -0.22 11.25
N TYR A 84 3.87 -0.64 10.38
CA TYR A 84 5.32 -0.48 10.49
C TYR A 84 5.88 0.58 9.53
N ARG A 85 5.01 1.32 8.84
CA ARG A 85 5.35 2.37 7.86
C ARG A 85 6.28 1.91 6.73
N LEU A 86 6.15 0.65 6.32
CA LEU A 86 6.91 0.10 5.21
C LEU A 86 6.20 0.42 3.90
N LEU A 87 6.93 0.92 2.91
CA LEU A 87 6.42 1.19 1.57
C LEU A 87 7.55 1.05 0.54
N ALA A 88 7.29 0.34 -0.54
CA ALA A 88 8.18 0.27 -1.70
C ALA A 88 7.38 0.24 -3.00
N ALA A 89 7.93 0.82 -4.06
CA ALA A 89 7.42 0.74 -5.42
C ALA A 89 8.53 0.26 -6.34
N ALA A 90 8.28 -0.80 -7.11
CA ALA A 90 9.30 -1.41 -7.95
C ALA A 90 8.70 -2.07 -9.21
N PRO A 91 9.47 -2.16 -10.32
CA PRO A 91 8.99 -2.78 -11.56
C PRO A 91 8.81 -4.31 -11.44
N ASP A 92 9.41 -4.94 -10.43
CA ASP A 92 9.28 -6.36 -10.16
C ASP A 92 9.27 -6.67 -8.66
N LEU A 93 8.69 -7.82 -8.30
CA LEU A 93 8.50 -8.24 -6.92
C LEU A 93 9.83 -8.50 -6.19
N SER A 94 10.87 -8.96 -6.88
CA SER A 94 12.16 -9.26 -6.24
C SER A 94 12.83 -7.96 -5.77
N GLN A 95 12.81 -6.94 -6.62
CA GLN A 95 13.31 -5.62 -6.30
C GLN A 95 12.45 -4.98 -5.20
N GLY A 96 11.13 -5.04 -5.31
CA GLY A 96 10.22 -4.51 -4.29
C GLY A 96 10.40 -5.14 -2.91
N LEU A 97 10.62 -6.46 -2.82
CA LEU A 97 10.90 -7.12 -1.54
C LEU A 97 12.25 -6.71 -0.93
N LYS A 98 13.26 -6.50 -1.77
CA LYS A 98 14.55 -5.98 -1.31
C LYS A 98 14.38 -4.56 -0.78
N ASP A 99 13.65 -3.72 -1.49
CA ASP A 99 13.39 -2.34 -1.09
C ASP A 99 12.58 -2.27 0.21
N ILE A 100 11.64 -3.19 0.46
CA ILE A 100 10.97 -3.32 1.75
C ILE A 100 11.94 -3.65 2.90
N VAL A 101 12.94 -4.50 2.64
CA VAL A 101 13.96 -4.82 3.65
C VAL A 101 14.87 -3.62 3.91
N ASP A 102 15.24 -2.90 2.85
CA ASP A 102 16.06 -1.69 2.95
C ASP A 102 15.29 -0.57 3.70
N GLU A 103 14.00 -0.36 3.38
CA GLU A 103 13.08 0.55 4.08
C GLU A 103 12.91 0.18 5.57
N PHE A 104 12.87 -1.11 5.91
CA PHE A 104 12.83 -1.53 7.32
C PHE A 104 14.11 -1.11 8.06
N GLU A 105 15.28 -1.26 7.43
CA GLU A 105 16.57 -0.87 8.01
C GLU A 105 16.65 0.65 8.19
N GLU A 106 16.20 1.44 7.21
CA GLU A 106 16.12 2.90 7.31
C GLU A 106 15.20 3.33 8.47
N ASN A 107 14.01 2.74 8.57
CA ASN A 107 13.10 2.99 9.69
C ASN A 107 13.73 2.60 11.04
N TRP A 108 14.52 1.52 11.08
CA TRP A 108 15.23 1.14 12.30
C TRP A 108 16.25 2.22 12.73
N ASP A 109 17.02 2.73 11.78
CA ASP A 109 18.03 3.75 12.04
C ASP A 109 17.39 5.10 12.43
N ASP A 110 16.26 5.45 11.82
CA ASP A 110 15.53 6.70 12.05
C ASP A 110 14.70 6.70 13.35
N PHE A 111 14.26 5.54 13.84
CA PHE A 111 13.36 5.47 15.00
C PHE A 111 13.94 4.73 16.19
N VAL A 112 14.70 3.65 15.98
CA VAL A 112 15.18 2.80 17.09
C VAL A 112 16.53 3.26 17.60
N LEU A 113 17.44 3.67 16.71
CA LEU A 113 18.79 4.12 17.09
C LEU A 113 18.83 5.57 17.60
N GLN A 114 17.76 6.35 17.39
CA GLN A 114 17.68 7.73 17.86
C GLN A 114 17.42 7.81 19.37
N ASP A 115 17.88 8.90 19.98
CA ASP A 115 17.61 9.21 21.39
C ASP A 115 16.12 9.51 21.59
N GLU A 116 15.51 8.97 22.65
CA GLU A 116 14.07 9.16 22.91
C GLU A 116 13.68 10.62 23.11
N SER A 117 14.61 11.45 23.60
CA SER A 117 14.37 12.88 23.79
C SER A 117 14.24 13.66 22.49
N THR A 118 14.69 13.10 21.35
CA THR A 118 14.57 13.73 20.03
C THR A 118 13.34 13.24 19.25
N LEU A 119 12.67 12.19 19.74
CA LEU A 119 11.53 11.57 19.07
C LEU A 119 10.20 12.16 19.54
N LEU A 120 9.29 12.38 18.58
CA LEU A 120 7.91 12.75 18.87
C LEU A 120 7.12 11.52 19.38
N ALA A 121 5.99 11.74 20.05
CA ALA A 121 5.18 10.66 20.63
C ALA A 121 4.84 9.54 19.61
N GLY A 122 4.42 9.89 18.39
CA GLY A 122 4.13 8.90 17.35
C GLY A 122 5.35 8.18 16.77
N ALA A 123 6.56 8.67 17.02
CA ALA A 123 7.82 8.00 16.67
C ALA A 123 8.26 7.04 17.79
N LEU A 124 8.01 7.40 19.06
CA LEU A 124 8.19 6.49 20.20
C LEU A 124 7.30 5.25 20.09
N GLU A 125 6.03 5.42 19.69
CA GLU A 125 5.12 4.29 19.45
C GLU A 125 5.64 3.34 18.35
N LEU A 126 6.21 3.90 17.28
CA LEU A 126 6.79 3.09 16.19
C LEU A 126 8.06 2.37 16.65
N LYS A 127 8.92 3.04 17.43
CA LYS A 127 10.10 2.43 18.05
C LYS A 127 9.73 1.21 18.91
N GLU A 128 8.75 1.35 19.80
CA GLU A 128 8.27 0.25 20.65
C GLU A 128 7.74 -0.93 19.81
N LYS A 129 6.98 -0.64 18.74
CA LYS A 129 6.48 -1.67 17.82
C LYS A 129 7.61 -2.41 17.11
N LEU A 130 8.61 -1.71 16.58
CA LEU A 130 9.76 -2.30 15.89
C LEU A 130 10.59 -3.16 16.85
N LEU A 131 10.83 -2.67 18.08
CA LEU A 131 11.51 -3.44 19.11
C LEU A 131 10.75 -4.74 19.47
N SER A 132 9.42 -4.69 19.51
CA SER A 132 8.58 -5.86 19.81
C SER A 132 8.59 -6.96 18.73
N LEU A 133 9.22 -6.71 17.58
CA LEU A 133 9.36 -7.70 16.51
C LEU A 133 10.62 -8.55 16.65
N LEU A 134 11.57 -8.15 17.49
CA LEU A 134 12.81 -8.89 17.67
C LEU A 134 12.80 -9.70 18.94
N PRO A 135 13.52 -10.83 18.92
CA PRO A 135 14.23 -11.42 20.02
C PRO A 135 14.32 -10.58 21.27
N GLY A 136 13.44 -10.67 22.28
CA GLY A 136 13.82 -10.09 23.57
C GLY A 136 15.19 -10.67 23.97
N GLU A 137 16.22 -9.84 24.14
CA GLU A 137 17.49 -10.32 24.71
C GLU A 137 17.16 -10.85 26.12
N ALA A 138 17.10 -12.18 26.25
CA ALA A 138 16.92 -12.88 27.52
C ALA A 138 18.22 -12.90 28.32
#